data_AF-I9ZF10-F1
#
_entry.id   AF-I9ZF10-F1
#
_cell.length_a   1.000
_cell.length_b   1.000
_cell.length_c   1.000
_cell.angle_alpha   90.00
_cell.angle_beta   90.00
_cell.angle_gamma   90.00
#
_symmetry.space_group_name_H-M   'P 1'
#
loop_
_entity.id
_entity.type
_entity.pdbx_description
1 polymer ?
#
loop_
_entity_poly.entity_id
_entity_poly.type
_entity_poly.pdbx_seq_one_letter_code
_entity_poly.pdbx_strand_id
1 'polypeptide(L)'
;MNNETLWNNIRTNSYQAEKEIESLTKKRTGSYYTDLYLTDVMMFELVSKLDVKPKKIYEFTFLEPCVGSGNFVFSYLKAVRNMIKTQEEAKKLINNIYVADINKQALGFYKKSLQLIVYDYWKITLDDTYFDSHIASGLVFDMSKNKIEYINIDDVFENKRFDIIATNPPYKNLKAEIKQYKREADYNSDKENIETLQKLLKRILNIQILVF
;
A
#
# COMPACT_ATOMS: atom_id res chain seq x y z
N MET A 1 -22.88 13.68 4.16
CA MET A 1 -21.65 14.49 4.05
C MET A 1 -21.50 14.87 2.59
N ASN A 2 -21.21 16.14 2.25
CA ASN A 2 -20.94 16.48 0.84
C ASN A 2 -19.66 15.74 0.38
N ASN A 3 -19.63 15.29 -0.88
CA ASN A 3 -18.52 14.52 -1.45
C ASN A 3 -17.19 15.28 -1.30
N GLU A 4 -17.20 16.60 -1.49
CA GLU A 4 -16.01 17.45 -1.26
C GLU A 4 -15.52 17.44 0.19
N THR A 5 -16.43 17.40 1.17
CA THR A 5 -16.06 17.35 2.59
C THR A 5 -15.40 16.00 2.93
N LEU A 6 -15.92 14.90 2.38
CA LEU A 6 -15.31 13.57 2.54
C LEU A 6 -13.87 13.55 2.02
N TRP A 7 -13.66 13.99 0.78
CA TRP A 7 -12.35 13.96 0.12
C TRP A 7 -11.36 14.93 0.74
N ASN A 8 -11.82 16.09 1.21
CA ASN A 8 -10.98 17.01 1.97
C ASN A 8 -10.54 16.41 3.31
N ASN A 9 -11.43 15.70 4.00
CA ASN A 9 -11.09 15.00 5.24
C ASN A 9 -10.10 13.86 4.97
N ILE A 10 -10.31 13.03 3.95
CA ILE A 10 -9.38 11.95 3.57
C ILE A 10 -7.99 12.52 3.26
N ARG A 11 -7.92 13.58 2.45
CA ARG A 11 -6.65 14.24 2.10
C ARG A 11 -5.94 14.79 3.33
N THR A 12 -6.67 15.51 4.18
CA THR A 12 -6.12 16.12 5.40
C THR A 12 -5.63 15.04 6.37
N ASN A 13 -6.44 14.00 6.59
CA ASN A 13 -6.10 12.89 7.48
C ASN A 13 -4.93 12.08 6.94
N SER A 14 -4.84 11.84 5.64
CA SER A 14 -3.71 11.13 5.04
C SER A 14 -2.41 11.92 5.20
N TYR A 15 -2.47 13.24 5.02
CA TYR A 15 -1.34 14.13 5.24
C TYR A 15 -0.95 14.24 6.73
N GLN A 16 -1.93 14.27 7.64
CA GLN A 16 -1.69 14.30 9.08
C GLN A 16 -1.13 12.96 9.60
N ALA A 17 -1.70 11.84 9.17
CA ALA A 17 -1.20 10.50 9.44
C ALA A 17 0.27 10.40 9.08
N GLU A 18 0.65 10.97 7.93
CA GLU A 18 2.04 11.02 7.52
C GLU A 18 2.88 11.85 8.49
N LYS A 19 2.44 13.03 8.93
CA LYS A 19 3.18 13.85 9.91
C LYS A 19 3.35 13.19 11.28
N GLU A 20 2.38 12.38 11.68
CA GLU A 20 2.39 11.65 12.94
C GLU A 20 3.34 10.45 12.92
N ILE A 21 3.64 9.89 11.75
CA ILE A 21 4.66 8.85 11.60
C ILE A 21 6.03 9.46 11.93
N GLU A 22 6.64 8.95 13.00
CA GLU A 22 7.90 9.43 13.56
C GLU A 22 9.00 9.56 12.49
N SER A 23 9.73 10.68 12.48
CA SER A 23 10.71 11.02 11.42
C SER A 23 11.81 9.96 11.23
N LEU A 24 12.17 9.25 12.31
CA LEU A 24 13.13 8.14 12.27
C LEU A 24 12.56 6.93 11.54
N THR A 25 11.29 6.60 11.76
CA THR A 25 10.58 5.51 11.09
C THR A 25 10.51 5.78 9.59
N LYS A 26 10.15 6.99 9.16
CA LYS A 26 10.12 7.37 7.73
C LYS A 26 11.46 7.16 7.03
N LYS A 27 12.57 7.60 7.66
CA LYS A 27 13.93 7.40 7.12
C LYS A 27 14.30 5.92 7.07
N ARG A 28 13.92 5.15 8.09
CA ARG A 28 14.21 3.72 8.18
C ARG A 28 13.40 2.89 7.18
N THR A 29 12.17 3.27 6.87
CA THR A 29 11.30 2.52 5.96
C THR A 29 11.34 3.05 4.54
N GLY A 30 11.86 4.27 4.29
CA GLY A 30 11.83 4.91 2.96
C GLY A 30 10.41 5.31 2.52
N SER A 31 9.46 5.41 3.46
CA SER A 31 8.05 5.69 3.18
C SER A 31 7.85 7.18 2.91
N TYR A 32 7.39 7.52 1.70
CA TYR A 32 7.04 8.87 1.29
C TYR A 32 5.57 8.95 0.90
N TYR A 33 4.91 10.05 1.25
CA TYR A 33 3.53 10.30 0.87
C TYR A 33 3.39 10.58 -0.62
N THR A 34 2.41 9.93 -1.24
CA THR A 34 1.98 10.25 -2.61
C THR A 34 0.72 11.09 -2.50
N ASP A 35 0.76 12.32 -3.00
CA ASP A 35 -0.41 13.20 -2.96
C ASP A 35 -1.60 12.62 -3.71
N LEU A 36 -2.79 12.81 -3.15
CA LEU A 36 -4.03 12.26 -3.71
C LEU A 36 -4.31 12.79 -5.14
N TYR A 37 -3.90 14.03 -5.45
CA TYR A 37 -4.02 14.57 -6.80
C TYR A 37 -3.18 13.77 -7.80
N LEU A 38 -1.96 13.39 -7.42
CA LEU A 38 -1.09 12.60 -8.28
C LEU A 38 -1.66 11.18 -8.48
N THR A 39 -2.12 10.54 -7.41
CA THR A 39 -2.75 9.21 -7.53
C THR A 39 -4.03 9.26 -8.34
N ASP A 40 -4.81 10.34 -8.26
CA ASP A 40 -5.96 10.56 -9.12
C ASP A 40 -5.55 10.54 -10.59
N VAL A 41 -4.61 11.40 -11.00
CA VAL A 41 -4.13 11.45 -12.39
C VAL A 41 -3.70 10.06 -12.89
N MET A 42 -2.90 9.34 -12.10
CA MET A 42 -2.40 8.01 -12.46
C MET A 42 -3.51 6.97 -12.58
N MET A 43 -4.45 6.93 -11.64
CA MET A 43 -5.53 5.92 -11.64
C MET A 43 -6.60 6.21 -12.67
N PHE A 44 -6.93 7.48 -12.93
CA PHE A 44 -7.81 7.84 -14.02
C PHE A 44 -7.21 7.48 -15.38
N GLU A 45 -5.91 7.75 -15.59
CA GLU A 45 -5.22 7.34 -16.81
C GLU A 45 -5.22 5.81 -16.95
N LEU A 46 -4.82 5.08 -15.91
CA LEU A 46 -4.82 3.61 -15.90
C LEU A 46 -6.20 3.06 -16.27
N VAL A 47 -7.25 3.49 -15.59
CA VAL A 47 -8.62 3.01 -15.82
C VAL A 47 -9.10 3.37 -17.23
N SER A 48 -8.70 4.51 -17.79
CA SER A 48 -9.04 4.89 -19.17
C SER A 48 -8.39 4.00 -20.23
N LYS A 49 -7.28 3.34 -19.89
CA LYS A 49 -6.52 2.46 -20.80
C LYS A 49 -6.81 0.98 -20.58
N LEU A 50 -7.53 0.61 -19.52
CA LEU A 50 -7.92 -0.78 -19.30
C LEU A 50 -8.88 -1.24 -20.39
N ASP A 51 -8.52 -2.32 -21.08
CA ASP A 51 -9.46 -3.02 -21.95
C ASP A 51 -10.40 -3.88 -21.11
N VAL A 52 -11.59 -3.34 -20.82
CA VAL A 52 -12.64 -3.99 -20.02
C VAL A 52 -13.44 -5.02 -20.84
N LYS A 53 -12.82 -5.65 -21.85
CA LYS A 53 -13.40 -6.78 -22.58
C LYS A 53 -12.35 -7.88 -22.72
N PRO A 54 -12.67 -9.12 -22.32
CA PRO A 54 -13.98 -9.60 -21.89
C PRO A 54 -14.36 -9.28 -20.43
N LYS A 55 -13.41 -8.90 -19.56
CA LYS A 55 -13.63 -8.68 -18.12
C LYS A 55 -14.31 -7.35 -17.80
N LYS A 56 -15.30 -7.34 -16.91
CA LYS A 56 -15.87 -6.11 -16.34
C LYS A 56 -14.94 -5.53 -15.29
N ILE A 57 -14.99 -4.20 -15.08
CA ILE A 57 -14.09 -3.50 -14.15
C ILE A 57 -14.13 -4.06 -12.72
N TYR A 58 -15.29 -4.51 -12.24
CA TYR A 58 -15.44 -5.10 -10.91
C TYR A 58 -14.88 -6.53 -10.78
N GLU A 59 -14.42 -7.13 -11.89
CA GLU A 59 -13.80 -8.47 -11.93
C GLU A 59 -12.27 -8.40 -11.91
N PHE A 60 -11.67 -7.20 -12.03
CA PHE A 60 -10.22 -7.02 -11.96
C PHE A 60 -9.75 -7.15 -10.52
N THR A 61 -8.76 -8.00 -10.28
CA THR A 61 -8.07 -8.07 -8.99
C THR A 61 -6.99 -7.01 -8.88
N PHE A 62 -7.03 -6.23 -7.80
CA PHE A 62 -6.14 -5.09 -7.55
C PHE A 62 -5.27 -5.36 -6.31
N LEU A 63 -3.97 -5.09 -6.41
CA LEU A 63 -3.03 -5.11 -5.28
C LEU A 63 -2.28 -3.79 -5.16
N GLU A 64 -2.30 -3.21 -3.96
CA GLU A 64 -1.35 -2.16 -3.55
C GLU A 64 -0.41 -2.70 -2.45
N PRO A 65 0.82 -3.14 -2.80
CA PRO A 65 1.71 -3.83 -1.87
C PRO A 65 2.39 -2.93 -0.82
N CYS A 66 2.27 -1.60 -0.94
CA CYS A 66 2.76 -0.61 0.02
C CYS A 66 1.73 0.52 0.13
N VAL A 67 0.59 0.25 0.75
CA VAL A 67 -0.61 1.09 0.66
C VAL A 67 -0.51 2.41 1.42
N GLY A 68 0.33 2.48 2.45
CA GLY A 68 0.36 3.62 3.36
C GLY A 68 -1.05 3.95 3.86
N SER A 69 -1.51 5.17 3.60
CA SER A 69 -2.86 5.63 3.96
C SER A 69 -3.96 5.29 2.96
N GLY A 70 -3.63 4.74 1.77
CA GLY A 70 -4.63 4.26 0.80
C GLY A 70 -4.85 5.07 -0.46
N ASN A 71 -4.01 6.05 -0.78
CA ASN A 71 -4.34 7.02 -1.83
C ASN A 71 -4.54 6.38 -3.22
N PHE A 72 -3.75 5.37 -3.62
CA PHE A 72 -4.00 4.68 -4.89
C PHE A 72 -5.31 3.89 -4.87
N VAL A 73 -5.63 3.13 -3.80
CA VAL A 73 -6.95 2.49 -3.66
C VAL A 73 -8.08 3.52 -3.79
N PHE A 74 -7.98 4.65 -3.09
CA PHE A 74 -9.05 5.65 -3.08
C PHE A 74 -9.24 6.30 -4.44
N SER A 75 -8.14 6.65 -5.11
CA SER A 75 -8.16 7.17 -6.48
C SER A 75 -8.69 6.14 -7.48
N TYR A 76 -8.36 4.85 -7.30
CA TYR A 76 -8.91 3.78 -8.12
C TYR A 76 -10.44 3.68 -7.96
N LEU A 77 -10.95 3.64 -6.72
CA LEU A 77 -12.38 3.63 -6.43
C LEU A 77 -13.09 4.85 -7.03
N LYS A 78 -12.46 6.03 -6.95
CA LYS A 78 -12.96 7.27 -7.54
C LYS A 78 -13.05 7.17 -9.07
N ALA A 79 -12.04 6.62 -9.73
CA ALA A 79 -11.99 6.45 -11.18
C ALA A 79 -13.05 5.47 -11.71
N VAL A 80 -13.31 4.38 -10.98
CA VAL A 80 -14.26 3.33 -11.42
C VAL A 80 -15.69 3.55 -10.92
N ARG A 81 -15.93 4.47 -9.98
CA ARG A 81 -17.22 4.68 -9.31
C ARG A 81 -18.41 4.68 -10.26
N ASN A 82 -18.34 5.48 -11.32
CA ASN A 82 -19.45 5.69 -12.25
C ASN A 82 -19.68 4.50 -13.20
N MET A 83 -18.76 3.55 -13.25
CA MET A 83 -18.88 2.31 -14.02
C MET A 83 -19.68 1.24 -13.28
N ILE A 84 -19.76 1.33 -11.95
CA ILE A 84 -20.51 0.41 -11.09
C ILE A 84 -21.97 0.84 -11.02
N LYS A 85 -22.90 -0.07 -11.34
CA LYS A 85 -24.34 0.22 -11.44
C LYS A 85 -25.15 -0.39 -10.31
N THR A 86 -24.66 -1.46 -9.70
CA THR A 86 -25.37 -2.15 -8.62
C THR A 86 -24.50 -2.35 -7.39
N GLN A 87 -25.15 -2.56 -6.24
CA GLN A 87 -24.45 -2.90 -5.00
C GLN A 87 -23.74 -4.26 -5.09
N GLU A 88 -24.25 -5.21 -5.89
CA GLU A 88 -23.60 -6.51 -6.11
C GLU A 88 -22.31 -6.37 -6.93
N GLU A 89 -22.30 -5.53 -7.95
CA GLU A 89 -21.07 -5.19 -8.67
C GLU A 89 -20.06 -4.49 -7.75
N ALA A 90 -20.53 -3.58 -6.89
CA ALA A 90 -19.66 -2.91 -5.91
C ALA A 90 -19.03 -3.91 -4.93
N LYS A 91 -19.81 -4.85 -4.38
CA LYS A 91 -19.28 -5.91 -3.51
C LYS A 91 -18.20 -6.74 -4.21
N LYS A 92 -18.41 -7.11 -5.47
CA LYS A 92 -17.41 -7.83 -6.27
C LYS A 92 -16.13 -7.01 -6.45
N LEU A 93 -16.25 -5.73 -6.83
CA LEU A 93 -15.11 -4.83 -6.96
C LEU A 93 -14.31 -4.76 -5.64
N ILE A 94 -15.00 -4.55 -4.52
CA ILE A 94 -14.36 -4.34 -3.21
C ILE A 94 -13.66 -5.62 -2.71
N ASN A 95 -14.27 -6.79 -2.92
CA ASN A 95 -13.67 -8.09 -2.58
C ASN A 95 -12.49 -8.49 -3.49
N ASN A 96 -12.24 -7.70 -4.53
CA ASN A 96 -11.10 -7.86 -5.42
C ASN A 96 -9.96 -6.87 -5.12
N ILE A 97 -10.05 -6.07 -4.06
CA ILE A 97 -9.02 -5.12 -3.65
C ILE A 97 -8.24 -5.69 -2.46
N TYR A 98 -6.93 -5.84 -2.65
CA TYR A 98 -6.00 -6.35 -1.64
C TYR A 98 -4.89 -5.33 -1.41
N VAL A 99 -4.41 -5.24 -0.17
CA VAL A 99 -3.36 -4.27 0.18
C VAL A 99 -2.38 -4.85 1.18
N ALA A 100 -1.19 -4.25 1.26
CA ALA A 100 -0.24 -4.53 2.32
C ALA A 100 0.49 -3.27 2.78
N ASP A 101 0.79 -3.18 4.07
CA ASP A 101 1.74 -2.19 4.60
C ASP A 101 2.35 -2.68 5.92
N ILE A 102 3.60 -2.32 6.18
CA ILE A 102 4.29 -2.64 7.45
C ILE A 102 3.82 -1.70 8.58
N ASN A 103 3.28 -0.52 8.25
CA ASN A 103 2.87 0.47 9.21
C ASN A 103 1.40 0.28 9.63
N LYS A 104 1.22 -0.30 10.82
CA LYS A 104 -0.11 -0.53 11.41
C LYS A 104 -0.94 0.73 11.61
N GLN A 105 -0.30 1.86 11.90
CA GLN A 105 -1.01 3.14 12.05
C GLN A 105 -1.59 3.59 10.70
N ALA A 106 -0.78 3.50 9.63
CA ALA A 106 -1.22 3.80 8.27
C ALA A 106 -2.37 2.90 7.83
N LEU A 107 -2.28 1.59 8.12
CA LEU A 107 -3.38 0.64 7.90
C LEU A 107 -4.65 1.03 8.67
N GLY A 108 -4.52 1.53 9.91
CA GLY A 108 -5.65 2.04 10.68
C GLY A 108 -6.37 3.21 10.00
N PHE A 109 -5.61 4.13 9.41
CA PHE A 109 -6.18 5.24 8.62
C PHE A 109 -6.81 4.75 7.31
N TYR A 110 -6.16 3.80 6.64
CA TYR A 110 -6.70 3.15 5.44
C TYR A 110 -8.07 2.52 5.70
N LYS A 111 -8.18 1.67 6.73
CA LYS A 111 -9.43 0.98 7.09
C LYS A 111 -10.60 1.96 7.28
N LYS A 112 -10.40 2.99 8.12
CA LYS A 112 -11.41 4.02 8.40
C LYS A 112 -11.82 4.78 7.16
N SER A 113 -10.86 5.17 6.33
CA SER A 113 -11.13 5.95 5.12
C SER A 113 -11.85 5.10 4.07
N LEU A 114 -11.45 3.85 3.89
CA LEU A 114 -12.11 2.91 2.97
C LEU A 114 -13.57 2.68 3.38
N GLN A 115 -13.84 2.44 4.66
CA GLN A 115 -15.22 2.31 5.18
C GLN A 115 -16.09 3.51 4.81
N LEU A 116 -15.57 4.73 5.01
CA LEU A 116 -16.30 5.96 4.69
C LEU A 116 -16.57 6.09 3.18
N ILE A 117 -15.56 5.84 2.34
CA ILE A 117 -15.68 5.92 0.88
C ILE A 117 -16.69 4.90 0.36
N VAL A 118 -16.55 3.63 0.77
CA VAL A 118 -17.40 2.53 0.31
C VAL A 118 -18.85 2.73 0.74
N TYR A 119 -19.09 3.20 1.97
CA TYR A 119 -20.42 3.54 2.44
C TYR A 119 -20.99 4.76 1.70
N ASP A 120 -20.18 5.80 1.44
CA ASP A 120 -20.64 6.97 0.69
C ASP A 120 -21.06 6.58 -0.74
N TYR A 121 -20.24 5.79 -1.42
CA TYR A 121 -20.42 5.43 -2.82
C TYR A 121 -21.52 4.41 -3.04
N TRP A 122 -21.58 3.36 -2.22
CA TRP A 122 -22.43 2.19 -2.49
C TRP A 122 -23.25 1.71 -1.29
N LYS A 123 -23.21 2.42 -0.15
CA LYS A 123 -23.95 2.07 1.08
C LYS A 123 -23.60 0.67 1.59
N ILE A 124 -22.35 0.25 1.41
CA ILE A 124 -21.80 -1.00 1.93
C ILE A 124 -21.02 -0.70 3.20
N THR A 125 -21.21 -1.51 4.23
CA THR A 125 -20.42 -1.45 5.46
C THR A 125 -19.34 -2.54 5.38
N LEU A 126 -18.10 -2.17 5.68
CA LEU A 126 -16.98 -3.11 5.81
C LEU A 126 -16.68 -3.35 7.28
N ASP A 127 -16.47 -4.61 7.64
CA ASP A 127 -16.14 -5.06 8.99
C ASP A 127 -14.72 -5.63 9.07
N ASP A 128 -14.34 -6.08 10.25
CA ASP A 128 -13.01 -6.65 10.48
C ASP A 128 -12.79 -7.93 9.66
N THR A 129 -13.83 -8.72 9.39
CA THR A 129 -13.75 -9.93 8.55
C THR A 129 -13.25 -9.63 7.14
N TYR A 130 -13.76 -8.54 6.53
CA TYR A 130 -13.24 -8.06 5.25
C TYR A 130 -11.75 -7.72 5.38
N PHE A 131 -11.37 -6.94 6.38
CA PHE A 131 -10.01 -6.47 6.52
C PHE A 131 -9.00 -7.59 6.82
N ASP A 132 -9.39 -8.59 7.60
CA ASP A 132 -8.54 -9.72 7.96
C ASP A 132 -8.18 -10.60 6.75
N SER A 133 -9.02 -10.59 5.70
CA SER A 133 -8.82 -11.36 4.47
C SER A 133 -8.21 -10.55 3.32
N HIS A 134 -8.15 -9.22 3.42
CA HIS A 134 -7.72 -8.34 2.32
C HIS A 134 -6.51 -7.46 2.67
N ILE A 135 -6.03 -7.46 3.91
CA ILE A 135 -4.85 -6.69 4.36
C ILE A 135 -3.75 -7.62 4.87
N ALA A 136 -2.54 -7.41 4.36
CA ALA A 136 -1.33 -8.00 4.92
C ALA A 136 -0.46 -6.95 5.64
N SER A 137 0.33 -7.39 6.64
CA SER A 137 1.21 -6.51 7.43
C SER A 137 2.65 -6.40 6.87
N GLY A 138 2.84 -6.67 5.58
CA GLY A 138 4.14 -6.62 4.91
C GLY A 138 4.28 -7.68 3.81
N LEU A 139 5.05 -7.35 2.78
CA LEU A 139 5.36 -8.24 1.66
C LEU A 139 6.86 -8.24 1.41
N VAL A 140 7.39 -9.36 0.92
CA VAL A 140 8.79 -9.55 0.52
C VAL A 140 9.77 -9.51 1.69
N PHE A 141 9.87 -8.41 2.45
CA PHE A 141 10.65 -8.32 3.69
C PHE A 141 9.98 -7.38 4.69
N ASP A 142 10.02 -7.74 5.97
CA ASP A 142 9.60 -6.87 7.07
C ASP A 142 10.84 -6.35 7.83
N MET A 143 11.23 -5.12 7.52
CA MET A 143 12.39 -4.46 8.12
C MET A 143 12.16 -4.01 9.57
N SER A 144 10.94 -4.13 10.10
CA SER A 144 10.62 -3.80 11.49
C SER A 144 10.89 -4.96 12.45
N LYS A 145 11.11 -6.18 11.94
CA LYS A 145 11.39 -7.37 12.75
C LYS A 145 12.88 -7.52 13.06
N ASN A 146 13.17 -8.11 14.22
CA ASN A 146 14.54 -8.47 14.63
C ASN A 146 15.21 -9.46 13.69
N LYS A 147 14.43 -10.26 12.95
CA LYS A 147 14.92 -11.21 11.95
C LYS A 147 14.25 -10.89 10.62
N ILE A 148 15.08 -10.52 9.64
CA ILE A 148 14.64 -10.27 8.28
C ILE A 148 14.54 -11.61 7.56
N GLU A 149 13.32 -11.97 7.19
CA GLU A 149 13.02 -13.18 6.42
C GLU A 149 12.24 -12.80 5.17
N TYR A 150 12.38 -13.63 4.14
CA TYR A 150 11.59 -13.47 2.92
C TYR A 150 10.15 -13.90 3.17
N ILE A 151 9.22 -13.00 2.86
CA ILE A 151 7.78 -13.26 2.92
C ILE A 151 7.31 -13.55 1.49
N ASN A 152 6.96 -14.81 1.22
CA ASN A 152 6.41 -15.19 -0.07
C ASN A 152 4.99 -14.62 -0.22
N ILE A 153 4.72 -13.94 -1.34
CA ILE A 153 3.41 -13.37 -1.63
C ILE A 153 2.32 -14.44 -1.75
N ASP A 154 2.69 -15.63 -2.21
CA ASP A 154 1.76 -16.76 -2.35
C ASP A 154 1.28 -17.27 -0.97
N ASP A 155 2.11 -17.14 0.08
CA ASP A 155 1.75 -17.51 1.45
C ASP A 155 0.82 -16.47 2.09
N VAL A 156 0.89 -15.22 1.63
CA VAL A 156 0.10 -14.10 2.16
C VAL A 156 -1.27 -14.00 1.52
N PHE A 157 -1.35 -14.27 0.22
CA PHE A 157 -2.58 -14.13 -0.56
C PHE A 157 -3.02 -15.43 -1.23
N GLU A 158 -2.63 -16.59 -0.70
CA GLU A 158 -3.10 -17.92 -1.13
C GLU A 158 -2.98 -18.17 -2.65
N ASN A 159 -1.82 -17.90 -3.23
CA ASN A 159 -1.56 -18.00 -4.68
C ASN A 159 -2.46 -17.11 -5.58
N LYS A 160 -3.07 -16.04 -5.05
CA LYS A 160 -3.81 -15.08 -5.88
C LYS A 160 -2.91 -14.46 -6.95
N ARG A 161 -3.56 -14.08 -8.06
CA ARG A 161 -2.96 -13.31 -9.15
C ARG A 161 -3.73 -12.01 -9.30
N PHE A 162 -2.99 -10.95 -9.60
CA PHE A 162 -3.51 -9.60 -9.64
C PHE A 162 -3.47 -9.08 -11.07
N ASP A 163 -4.62 -8.59 -11.56
CA ASP A 163 -4.72 -7.93 -12.86
C ASP A 163 -4.09 -6.54 -12.82
N ILE A 164 -4.19 -5.85 -11.68
CA ILE A 164 -3.66 -4.49 -11.47
C ILE A 164 -2.77 -4.51 -10.24
N ILE A 165 -1.55 -4.01 -10.39
CA ILE A 165 -0.64 -3.73 -9.27
C ILE A 165 -0.23 -2.26 -9.38
N ALA A 166 -0.61 -1.45 -8.38
CA ALA A 166 -0.29 -0.02 -8.36
C ALA A 166 0.20 0.37 -6.97
N THR A 167 1.35 1.04 -6.90
CA THR A 167 1.95 1.47 -5.64
C THR A 167 3.00 2.55 -5.86
N ASN A 168 3.32 3.28 -4.81
CA ASN A 168 4.57 4.01 -4.69
C ASN A 168 5.42 3.34 -3.60
N PRO A 169 6.29 2.38 -3.95
CA PRO A 169 7.03 1.61 -2.97
C PRO A 169 8.07 2.50 -2.27
N PRO A 170 8.55 2.11 -1.08
CA PRO A 170 9.58 2.85 -0.40
C PRO A 170 10.89 2.90 -1.19
N TYR A 171 11.49 4.08 -1.29
CA TYR A 171 12.83 4.24 -1.88
C TYR A 171 13.85 4.33 -0.76
N LYS A 172 14.62 3.26 -0.55
CA LYS A 172 15.71 3.23 0.42
C LYS A 172 16.99 2.73 -0.22
N ASN A 173 18.06 3.50 -0.07
CA ASN A 173 19.40 3.04 -0.39
C ASN A 173 19.79 1.90 0.57
N LEU A 174 20.29 0.79 0.04
CA LEU A 174 20.82 -0.33 0.82
C LEU A 174 22.20 0.00 1.42
N LYS A 175 22.33 1.18 2.03
CA LYS A 175 23.53 1.66 2.75
C LYS A 175 23.06 2.44 3.98
N ALA A 176 23.59 2.10 5.16
CA ALA A 176 23.43 2.91 6.36
C ALA A 176 24.49 4.03 6.35
N GLU A 177 24.07 5.28 6.48
CA GLU A 177 24.99 6.41 6.62
C GLU A 177 25.05 6.87 8.07
N ILE A 178 26.23 6.79 8.69
CA ILE A 178 26.40 7.10 10.14
C ILE A 178 25.88 8.48 10.54
N LYS A 179 25.95 9.47 9.64
CA LYS A 179 25.45 10.85 9.84
C LYS A 179 23.94 10.93 10.06
N GLN A 180 23.19 9.88 9.70
CA GLN A 180 21.73 9.83 9.84
C GLN A 180 21.26 9.35 11.22
N TYR A 181 22.19 8.92 12.08
CA TYR A 181 21.91 8.30 13.37
C TYR A 181 22.39 9.17 14.53
N LYS A 182 21.56 9.29 15.57
CA LYS A 182 21.93 9.97 16.83
C LYS A 182 22.76 9.08 17.76
N ARG A 183 22.64 7.75 17.62
CA ARG A 183 23.35 6.77 18.44
C ARG A 183 24.03 5.75 17.53
N GLU A 184 25.26 5.41 17.88
CA GLU A 184 26.06 4.42 17.14
C GLU A 184 25.44 3.01 17.18
N ALA A 185 24.81 2.64 18.29
CA ALA A 185 24.08 1.37 18.41
C ALA A 185 22.94 1.23 17.38
N ASP A 186 22.22 2.33 17.11
CA ASP A 186 21.16 2.33 16.09
C ASP A 186 21.73 2.17 14.67
N TYR A 187 22.90 2.76 14.41
CA TYR A 187 23.60 2.63 13.14
C TYR A 187 24.10 1.20 12.91
N ASN A 188 24.75 0.59 13.91
CA ASN A 188 25.29 -0.76 13.80
C ASN A 188 24.18 -1.80 13.57
N SER A 189 23.05 -1.67 14.28
CA SER A 189 21.88 -2.52 14.09
C SER A 189 21.29 -2.41 12.66
N ASP A 190 21.09 -1.18 12.17
CA ASP A 190 20.58 -0.98 10.80
C ASP A 190 21.57 -1.49 9.73
N LYS A 191 22.89 -1.37 9.97
CA LYS A 191 23.93 -1.88 9.07
C LYS A 191 23.88 -3.41 8.95
N GLU A 192 23.79 -4.13 10.06
CA GLU A 192 23.67 -5.59 10.08
C GLU A 192 22.40 -6.07 9.36
N ASN A 193 21.29 -5.37 9.58
CA ASN A 193 20.02 -5.63 8.90
C ASN A 193 20.13 -5.45 7.38
N ILE A 194 20.78 -4.39 6.92
CA ILE A 194 21.02 -4.13 5.49
C ILE A 194 21.91 -5.21 4.87
N GLU A 195 22.99 -5.61 5.55
CA GLU A 195 23.89 -6.67 5.07
C GLU A 195 23.16 -8.02 4.95
N THR A 196 22.29 -8.34 5.89
CA THR A 196 21.44 -9.54 5.86
C THR A 196 20.46 -9.49 4.69
N LEU A 197 19.79 -8.36 4.49
CA LEU A 197 18.87 -8.15 3.36
C LEU A 197 19.60 -8.30 2.02
N GLN A 198 20.79 -7.71 1.85
CA GLN A 198 21.57 -7.84 0.62
C GLN A 198 21.94 -9.30 0.32
N LYS A 199 22.30 -10.10 1.33
CA LYS A 199 22.58 -11.55 1.17
C LYS A 199 21.33 -12.31 0.73
N LEU A 200 20.18 -12.02 1.33
CA LEU A 200 18.90 -12.64 0.97
C LEU A 200 18.47 -12.25 -0.46
N LEU A 201 18.55 -10.97 -0.82
CA LEU A 201 18.23 -10.48 -2.16
C LEU A 201 19.08 -11.16 -3.24
N LYS A 202 20.41 -11.27 -3.02
CA LYS A 202 21.29 -12.00 -3.95
C LYS A 202 20.87 -13.46 -4.13
N ARG A 203 20.47 -14.13 -3.04
CA ARG A 203 20.03 -15.53 -3.07
C ARG A 203 18.69 -15.71 -3.78
N ILE A 204 17.75 -14.79 -3.59
CA ILE A 204 16.36 -14.93 -4.06
C ILE A 204 16.21 -14.43 -5.50
N LEU A 205 16.78 -13.26 -5.81
CA LEU A 205 16.57 -12.61 -7.10
C LEU A 205 17.63 -13.00 -8.14
N ASN A 206 18.71 -13.68 -7.75
CA ASN A 206 19.85 -13.97 -8.62
C ASN A 206 20.46 -12.69 -9.26
N ILE A 207 20.23 -11.52 -8.67
CA ILE A 207 20.72 -10.24 -9.17
C ILE A 207 22.10 -9.95 -8.56
N GLN A 208 23.10 -9.69 -9.40
CA GLN A 208 24.32 -9.00 -8.97
C GLN A 208 23.94 -7.56 -8.59
N ILE A 209 23.82 -7.29 -7.28
CA ILE A 209 23.67 -5.92 -6.79
C ILE A 209 24.98 -5.18 -7.07
N LEU A 210 25.03 -4.43 -8.18
CA LEU A 210 26.08 -3.48 -8.49
C LEU A 210 25.94 -2.31 -7.51
N VAL A 211 26.82 -2.29 -6.52
CA VAL A 211 26.98 -1.16 -5.62
C VAL A 211 27.97 -0.20 -6.29
N PHE A 212 27.47 0.88 -6.88
CA PHE A 212 28.30 2.03 -7.23
C PHE A 212 28.63 2.85 -5.96
#